data_AF-A0A6G3S474-F1
#
_entry.id   AF-A0A6G3S474-F1
#
_cell.length_a   1.000
_cell.length_b   1.000
_cell.length_c   1.000
_cell.angle_alpha   90.00
_cell.angle_beta   90.00
_cell.angle_gamma   90.00
#
_symmetry.space_group_name_H-M   'P 1'
#
loop_
_entity.id
_entity.type
_entity.pdbx_description
1 polymer ?
#
loop_
_entity_poly.entity_id
_entity_poly.type
_entity_poly.pdbx_seq_one_letter_code
_entity_poly.pdbx_strand_id
1 'polypeptide(L)' 'MTAPLHRPRPGTPDTQQGMRRRNLSRVLHAVAAEGPLSRASVAGHIGLTRAAVSTLVDELIRAGLLEELGPGRPGGSA' A
#
# COMPACT_ATOMS: atom_id res chain seq x y z
N MET A 1 18.48 13.89 -42.37
CA MET A 1 17.34 13.28 -41.66
C MET A 1 17.84 12.07 -40.89
N THR A 2 18.09 12.20 -39.58
CA THR A 2 18.14 11.02 -38.70
C THR A 2 17.95 11.48 -37.26
N ALA A 3 16.84 11.04 -36.69
CA ALA A 3 16.36 11.41 -35.36
C ALA A 3 17.28 10.85 -34.25
N PRO A 4 17.35 11.50 -33.07
CA PRO A 4 18.02 10.92 -31.92
C PRO A 4 17.19 9.71 -31.43
N LEU A 5 17.85 8.55 -31.32
CA LEU A 5 17.28 7.37 -30.68
C LEU A 5 17.05 7.71 -29.21
N HIS A 6 15.77 7.78 -28.81
CA HIS A 6 15.36 7.88 -27.42
C HIS A 6 15.96 6.70 -26.65
N ARG A 7 17.04 6.94 -25.90
CA ARG A 7 17.57 5.95 -24.96
C ARG A 7 16.51 5.76 -23.87
N PRO A 8 15.92 4.56 -23.71
CA PRO A 8 15.04 4.32 -22.58
C PRO A 8 15.86 4.60 -21.33
N ARG A 9 15.43 5.57 -20.50
CA ARG A 9 16.02 5.72 -19.17
C ARG A 9 15.76 4.40 -18.45
N PRO A 10 16.76 3.60 -18.09
CA PRO A 10 16.51 2.47 -17.23
C PRO A 10 16.02 3.07 -15.92
N GLY A 11 14.71 3.02 -15.69
CA GLY A 11 14.17 3.18 -14.35
C GLY A 11 14.99 2.23 -13.49
N THR A 12 15.61 2.77 -12.44
CA THR A 12 16.37 1.99 -11.45
C THR A 12 15.68 0.64 -11.24
N PRO A 13 16.43 -0.49 -11.23
CA PRO A 13 15.83 -1.80 -11.00
C PRO A 13 14.87 -1.67 -9.82
N ASP A 14 13.67 -2.22 -9.93
CA ASP A 14 12.64 -2.11 -8.88
C ASP A 14 13.20 -2.80 -7.63
N THR A 15 13.97 -2.05 -6.85
CA THR A 15 14.59 -2.55 -5.64
C THR A 15 13.44 -2.89 -4.71
N GLN A 16 13.64 -3.89 -3.86
CA GLN A 16 12.67 -4.22 -2.81
C GLN A 16 12.25 -2.97 -2.02
N GLN A 17 13.19 -2.03 -1.81
CA GLN A 17 12.95 -0.71 -1.22
C GLN A 17 12.00 0.15 -2.07
N GLY A 18 12.22 0.24 -3.39
CA GLY A 18 11.36 0.96 -4.33
C GLY A 18 9.94 0.38 -4.38
N MET A 19 9.82 -0.94 -4.48
CA MET A 19 8.52 -1.63 -4.45
C MET A 19 7.78 -1.34 -3.14
N ARG A 20 8.47 -1.40 -2.00
CA ARG A 20 7.88 -1.08 -0.69
C ARG A 20 7.38 0.36 -0.63
N ARG A 21 8.16 1.34 -1.10
CA ARG A 21 7.72 2.75 -1.13
C ARG A 21 6.45 2.93 -1.97
N ARG A 22 6.36 2.28 -3.14
CA ARG A 22 5.16 2.32 -3.98
C ARG A 22 3.95 1.68 -3.26
N ASN A 23 4.15 0.55 -2.61
CA ASN A 23 3.08 -0.14 -1.89
C ASN A 23 2.60 0.65 -0.67
N LEU A 24 3.49 1.30 0.09
CA LEU A 24 3.12 2.21 1.19
C LEU A 24 2.22 3.34 0.70
N SER A 25 2.60 4.00 -0.41
CA SER A 25 1.78 5.04 -1.02
C SER A 25 0.40 4.51 -1.43
N ARG A 26 0.33 3.33 -2.08
CA ARG A 26 -0.94 2.70 -2.46
C ARG A 26 -1.84 2.39 -1.27
N VAL A 27 -1.28 1.85 -0.17
CA VAL A 27 -2.04 1.60 1.07
C VAL A 27 -2.61 2.90 1.62
N LEU A 28 -1.76 3.94 1.76
CA LEU A 28 -2.18 5.22 2.30
C LEU A 28 -3.30 5.86 1.47
N HIS A 29 -3.16 5.86 0.13
CA HIS A 29 -4.18 6.38 -0.76
C HIS A 29 -5.49 5.57 -0.72
N ALA A 30 -5.41 4.24 -0.60
CA ALA A 30 -6.61 3.40 -0.50
C ALA A 30 -7.42 3.72 0.77
N VAL A 31 -6.76 3.86 1.92
CA VAL A 31 -7.42 4.23 3.18
C VAL A 31 -7.94 5.66 3.14
N ALA A 32 -7.19 6.60 2.54
CA ALA A 32 -7.64 7.98 2.42
C ALA A 32 -8.87 8.15 1.50
N ALA A 33 -8.98 7.34 0.44
CA ALA A 33 -10.07 7.41 -0.52
C ALA A 33 -11.35 6.70 -0.02
N GLU A 34 -11.19 5.52 0.58
CA GLU A 34 -12.33 4.66 0.98
C GLU A 34 -12.76 4.89 2.44
N GLY A 35 -11.95 5.60 3.24
CA GLY A 35 -12.16 5.75 4.67
C GLY A 35 -11.58 4.58 5.49
N PRO A 36 -12.06 4.37 6.74
CA PRO A 36 -11.55 3.30 7.60
C PRO A 36 -11.76 1.92 6.98
N LEU A 37 -10.66 1.23 6.66
CA LEU A 37 -10.68 -0.10 6.07
C LEU A 37 -10.00 -1.12 6.98
N SER A 38 -10.54 -2.34 7.01
CA SER A 38 -9.83 -3.49 7.59
C SER A 38 -8.59 -3.83 6.75
N ARG A 39 -7.52 -4.32 7.39
CA ARG A 39 -6.29 -4.76 6.70
C ARG A 39 -6.57 -5.79 5.58
N ALA A 40 -7.58 -6.64 5.76
CA ALA A 40 -8.02 -7.60 4.76
C ALA A 40 -8.66 -6.94 3.52
N SER A 41 -9.46 -5.89 3.71
CA SER A 41 -10.07 -5.13 2.60
C SER A 41 -9.00 -4.37 1.82
N VAL A 42 -8.04 -3.75 2.52
CA VAL A 42 -6.89 -3.08 1.88
C VAL A 42 -6.12 -4.07 1.00
N ALA A 43 -5.84 -5.28 1.50
CA ALA A 43 -5.16 -6.34 0.75
C ALA A 43 -5.88 -6.71 -0.56
N GLY A 44 -7.21 -6.83 -0.50
CA GLY A 44 -8.05 -7.06 -1.68
C GLY A 44 -7.97 -5.92 -2.68
N HIS A 45 -8.09 -4.67 -2.21
CA HIS A 45 -8.08 -3.47 -3.05
C HIS A 45 -6.76 -3.26 -3.81
N ILE A 46 -5.63 -3.51 -3.15
CA ILE A 46 -4.32 -3.25 -3.76
C ILE A 46 -3.67 -4.50 -4.39
N GLY A 47 -4.32 -5.66 -4.28
CA GLY A 47 -3.85 -6.93 -4.85
C GLY A 47 -2.60 -7.50 -4.16
N LEU A 48 -2.45 -7.28 -2.84
CA LEU A 48 -1.34 -7.79 -2.06
C LEU A 48 -1.79 -8.86 -1.06
N THR A 49 -0.84 -9.64 -0.55
CA THR A 49 -1.13 -10.62 0.52
C THR A 49 -1.45 -9.91 1.83
N ARG A 50 -2.28 -10.54 2.68
CA ARG A 50 -2.59 -10.01 4.02
C ARG A 50 -1.34 -9.78 4.85
N ALA A 51 -0.33 -10.65 4.75
CA ALA A 51 0.93 -10.52 5.47
C ALA A 51 1.71 -9.28 5.01
N ALA A 52 1.83 -9.07 3.69
CA ALA A 52 2.51 -7.90 3.14
C ALA A 52 1.80 -6.60 3.54
N VAL A 53 0.47 -6.56 3.44
CA VAL A 53 -0.32 -5.39 3.88
C VAL A 53 -0.17 -5.15 5.36
N SER A 54 -0.18 -6.20 6.19
CA SER A 54 0.01 -6.06 7.64
C SER A 54 1.35 -5.39 7.96
N THR A 55 2.44 -5.79 7.29
CA THR A 55 3.75 -5.13 7.46
C THR A 55 3.72 -3.67 7.03
N LEU A 56 3.09 -3.36 5.89
CA LEU A 56 3.02 -1.98 5.38
C LEU A 56 2.15 -1.07 6.25
N VAL A 57 1.02 -1.57 6.74
CA VAL A 57 0.13 -0.84 7.65
C VAL A 57 0.84 -0.57 8.97
N ASP A 58 1.55 -1.56 9.53
CA ASP A 58 2.30 -1.39 10.77
C ASP A 58 3.40 -0.32 10.63
N GLU A 59 4.10 -0.29 9.50
CA GLU A 59 5.07 0.77 9.17
C GLU A 59 4.41 2.16 9.11
N LEU A 60 3.23 2.27 8.49
CA LEU A 60 2.50 3.54 8.42
C LEU A 60 1.98 4.00 9.80
N ILE A 61 1.56 3.06 10.65
CA ILE A 61 1.18 3.34 12.03
C ILE A 61 2.38 3.82 12.84
N ARG A 62 3.53 3.12 12.74
CA ARG A 62 4.79 3.54 13.38
C ARG A 62 5.26 4.92 12.90
N ALA A 63 4.99 5.27 11.65
CA ALA A 63 5.27 6.59 11.09
C ALA A 63 4.23 7.67 11.50
N GLY A 64 3.17 7.31 12.21
CA GLY A 64 2.09 8.22 12.61
C GLY A 64 1.18 8.66 11.47
N LEU A 65 1.18 7.94 10.35
CA LEU A 65 0.37 8.26 9.16
C LEU A 65 -0.98 7.54 9.14
N LEU A 66 -1.10 6.44 9.88
CA LEU A 66 -2.33 5.70 10.09
C LEU A 66 -2.53 5.43 11.58
N GLU A 67 -3.79 5.25 11.97
CA GLU A 67 -4.17 4.76 13.29
C GLU A 67 -5.02 3.50 13.11
N GLU A 68 -4.84 2.52 14.01
CA GLU A 68 -5.73 1.38 14.06
C GLU A 68 -6.94 1.74 14.93
N LEU A 69 -8.12 1.84 14.32
CA LEU A 69 -9.35 1.77 15.07
C LEU A 69 -9.37 0.36 15.69
N GLY A 70 -9.29 0.30 17.03
CA GLY A 70 -9.26 -0.94 17.80
C GLY A 70 -10.34 -1.93 17.36
N PRO A 71 -10.24 -3.22 17.74
CA PRO A 71 -11.00 -4.30 17.13
C PRO A 71 -12.48 -3.92 17.06
N GLY A 72 -12.94 -3.53 15.87
CA GLY A 72 -14.36 -3.35 15.60
C GLY A 72 -14.96 -4.69 15.95
N ARG A 73 -15.73 -4.72 17.05
CA ARG A 73 -16.35 -5.94 17.56
C ARG A 73 -16.90 -6.67 16.34
N PRO A 74 -16.43 -7.90 16.01
CA PRO A 74 -17.01 -8.65 14.91
C PRO A 74 -18.50 -8.70 15.25
N GLY A 75 -19.32 -8.07 14.40
CA GLY A 75 -20.75 -7.99 14.61
C GLY A 75 -21.23 -9.40 14.91
N GLY A 76 -21.67 -9.61 16.15
CA GLY A 76 -22.43 -10.79 16.49
C GLY A 76 -23.64 -10.75 15.59
N SER A 77 -23.68 -11.62 14.59
CA SER A 77 -24.91 -11.97 13.92
C SER A 77 -25.82 -12.57 14.99
N ALA A 78 -26.77 -11.77 15.46
CA ALA A 78 -28.01 -12.23 16.05
C ALA A 78 -29.06 -12.34 14.95
#